data_AF-A0A9W4SKB0-F1
#
_entry.id   AF-A0A9W4SKB0-F1
#
_cell.length_a   1.000
_cell.length_b   1.000
_cell.length_c   1.000
_cell.angle_alpha   90.00
_cell.angle_beta   90.00
_cell.angle_gamma   90.00
#
_symmetry.space_group_name_H-M   'P 1'
#
loop_
_entity.id
_entity.type
_entity.pdbx_description
1 polymer ?
#
loop_
_entity_poly.entity_id
_entity_poly.type
_entity_poly.pdbx_seq_one_letter_code
_entity_poly.pdbx_strand_id
1 'polypeptide(L)'
;MPCMNSNNSELFLSKLIQEFNLDSINNEGHLHILHQAEKLFLKVFDVEDSIDTLIDKLIVLLIKTHDEGNDFNETKHFIIQCIFHSNKNSNDIFEWLKENQVESKHVFLLGFFYFNNINFEKNENEAFQLFLCASTNDYPIAQVYLAKCYENGCGIEINYNLAFHWIQKAVRNNSIFGKLNLGIYYEKSIGIEKDLKKAFYLYQEAADNENLSGLYNLGRCYELDLEFVTI
;
A
#
# COMPACT_ATOMS: atom_id res chain seq x y z
N MET A 1 34.84 -9.73 11.74
CA MET A 1 33.60 -9.57 12.53
C MET A 1 33.87 -8.66 13.71
N PRO A 2 33.40 -7.39 13.68
CA PRO A 2 33.21 -6.60 14.88
C PRO A 2 31.71 -6.35 15.12
N CYS A 3 31.30 -6.51 16.38
CA CYS A 3 29.94 -6.26 16.86
C CYS A 3 29.51 -4.81 16.58
N MET A 4 28.37 -4.63 15.90
CA MET A 4 27.69 -3.33 15.83
C MET A 4 27.02 -3.04 17.18
N ASN A 5 27.45 -1.95 17.81
CA ASN A 5 27.04 -1.51 19.14
C ASN A 5 25.56 -1.08 19.19
N SER A 6 24.89 -1.49 20.27
CA SER A 6 23.52 -1.10 20.68
C SER A 6 23.28 0.42 20.75
N ASN A 7 24.32 1.24 20.86
CA ASN A 7 24.21 2.70 21.00
C ASN A 7 23.77 3.46 19.73
N ASN A 8 23.87 2.85 18.55
CA ASN A 8 23.37 3.50 17.32
C ASN A 8 21.84 3.44 17.22
N SER A 9 21.20 2.47 17.87
CA SER A 9 19.75 2.27 17.79
C SER A 9 18.95 3.32 18.58
N GLU A 10 19.40 3.70 19.78
CA GLU A 10 18.76 4.75 20.58
C GLU A 10 18.96 6.15 19.98
N LEU A 11 20.16 6.41 19.44
CA LEU A 11 20.45 7.67 18.74
C LEU A 11 19.65 7.79 17.44
N PHE A 12 19.40 6.67 16.77
CA PHE A 12 18.55 6.57 15.59
C PHE A 12 17.08 6.81 15.92
N LEU A 13 16.53 6.15 16.94
CA LEU A 13 15.14 6.34 17.40
C LEU A 13 14.87 7.78 17.86
N SER A 14 15.80 8.40 18.58
CA SER A 14 15.67 9.78 19.04
C SER A 14 15.70 10.81 17.91
N LYS A 15 16.50 10.58 16.86
CA LYS A 15 16.45 11.39 15.62
C LYS A 15 15.14 11.22 14.86
N LEU A 16 14.63 9.99 14.79
CA LEU A 16 13.38 9.64 14.13
C LEU A 16 12.17 10.36 14.75
N ILE A 17 12.15 10.47 16.08
CA ILE A 17 11.10 11.18 16.85
C ILE A 17 11.18 12.70 16.63
N GLN A 18 12.40 13.25 16.57
CA GLN A 18 12.62 14.69 16.40
C GLN A 18 12.30 15.21 14.98
N GLU A 19 12.60 14.45 13.93
CA GLU A 19 12.49 14.97 12.54
C GLU A 19 11.06 14.92 11.99
N PHE A 20 10.18 14.05 12.50
CA PHE A 20 8.83 13.86 11.96
C PHE A 20 7.69 14.35 12.85
N ASN A 21 7.98 15.03 13.97
CA ASN A 21 6.98 15.51 14.95
C ASN A 21 5.95 14.42 15.30
N LEU A 22 6.46 13.26 15.70
CA LEU A 22 5.72 12.00 15.90
C LEU A 22 4.96 11.92 17.24
N ASP A 23 4.51 13.05 17.79
CA ASP A 23 3.78 13.09 19.06
C ASP A 23 2.44 12.32 19.04
N SER A 24 2.03 11.76 17.89
CA SER A 24 0.86 10.87 17.76
C SER A 24 1.18 9.37 17.69
N ILE A 25 2.45 8.93 17.72
CA ILE A 25 2.82 7.51 17.59
C ILE A 25 3.16 6.90 18.96
N ASN A 26 2.13 6.67 19.76
CA ASN A 26 2.18 5.74 20.91
C ASN A 26 1.24 4.57 20.64
N ASN A 27 1.42 3.87 19.51
CA ASN A 27 0.63 2.69 19.18
C ASN A 27 1.53 1.53 18.71
N GLU A 28 1.43 0.38 19.37
CA GLU A 28 2.30 -0.81 19.18
C GLU A 28 2.35 -1.32 17.73
N GLY A 29 1.31 -1.06 16.92
CA GLY A 29 1.26 -1.44 15.50
C GLY A 29 2.37 -0.82 14.63
N HIS A 30 2.78 0.43 14.92
CA HIS A 30 3.82 1.10 14.13
C HIS A 30 5.22 0.52 14.38
N LEU A 31 5.48 -0.05 15.56
CA LEU A 31 6.78 -0.66 15.88
C LEU A 31 7.01 -1.96 15.08
N HIS A 32 5.94 -2.72 14.81
CA HIS A 32 6.01 -3.92 13.98
C HIS A 32 6.35 -3.56 12.52
N ILE A 33 5.69 -2.54 11.98
CA ILE A 33 5.91 -2.05 10.61
C ILE A 33 7.35 -1.56 10.44
N LEU A 34 7.86 -0.81 11.42
CA LEU A 34 9.25 -0.34 11.43
C LEU A 34 10.25 -1.50 11.45
N HIS A 35 10.03 -2.50 12.30
CA HIS A 35 10.92 -3.66 12.41
C HIS A 35 10.87 -4.56 11.15
N GLN A 36 9.70 -4.67 10.52
CA GLN A 36 9.54 -5.40 9.26
C GLN A 36 10.21 -4.66 8.09
N ALA A 37 10.06 -3.33 8.04
CA ALA A 37 10.73 -2.46 7.08
C ALA A 37 12.25 -2.57 7.20
N GLU A 38 12.80 -2.47 8.41
CA GLU A 38 14.24 -2.59 8.65
C GLU A 38 14.79 -3.96 8.23
N LYS A 39 14.08 -5.05 8.57
CA LYS A 39 14.47 -6.42 8.20
C LYS A 39 14.41 -6.70 6.70
N LEU A 40 13.41 -6.18 6.00
CA LEU A 40 13.27 -6.34 4.55
C LEU A 40 14.24 -5.42 3.80
N PHE A 41 14.41 -4.19 4.28
CA PHE A 41 15.33 -3.22 3.71
C PHE A 41 16.76 -3.76 3.70
N LEU A 42 17.27 -4.22 4.85
CA LEU A 42 18.63 -4.75 5.00
C LEU A 42 18.90 -6.04 4.20
N LYS A 43 17.86 -6.73 3.73
CA LYS A 43 18.00 -7.96 2.93
C LYS A 43 17.94 -7.73 1.42
N VAL A 44 17.32 -6.63 0.99
CA VAL A 44 16.90 -6.45 -0.41
C VAL A 44 17.64 -5.30 -1.08
N PHE A 45 17.99 -4.25 -0.34
CA PHE A 45 18.65 -3.08 -0.91
C PHE A 45 20.16 -3.14 -0.76
N ASP A 46 20.84 -2.92 -1.89
CA ASP A 46 22.26 -2.64 -1.92
C ASP A 46 22.44 -1.14 -2.19
N VAL A 47 23.36 -0.49 -1.47
CA VAL A 47 23.65 0.94 -1.67
C VAL A 47 24.18 1.20 -3.09
N GLU A 48 24.74 0.16 -3.72
CA GLU A 48 25.23 0.19 -5.11
C GLU A 48 24.12 0.04 -6.16
N ASP A 49 22.87 -0.21 -5.77
CA ASP A 49 21.75 -0.32 -6.71
C ASP A 49 21.65 0.93 -7.61
N SER A 50 21.47 0.69 -8.92
CA SER A 50 21.10 1.72 -9.88
C SER A 50 19.67 2.21 -9.60
N ILE A 51 19.30 3.40 -10.11
CA ILE A 51 17.96 3.98 -9.85
C ILE A 51 16.84 3.08 -10.38
N ASP A 52 17.00 2.50 -11.56
CA ASP A 52 16.05 1.56 -12.16
C ASP A 52 15.90 0.27 -11.33
N THR A 53 17.02 -0.29 -10.84
CA THR A 53 17.01 -1.47 -9.95
C THR A 53 16.31 -1.15 -8.63
N LEU A 54 16.60 0.01 -8.02
CA LEU A 54 15.94 0.48 -6.81
C LEU A 54 14.43 0.63 -7.01
N ILE A 55 14.00 1.24 -8.12
CA ILE A 55 12.59 1.43 -8.46
C ILE A 55 11.86 0.09 -8.57
N ASP A 56 12.43 -0.88 -9.28
CA ASP A 56 11.83 -2.19 -9.43
C ASP A 56 11.69 -2.91 -8.06
N LYS A 57 12.69 -2.77 -7.18
CA LYS A 57 12.61 -3.27 -5.80
C LYS A 57 11.54 -2.56 -4.97
N LEU A 58 11.41 -1.24 -5.07
CA LEU A 58 10.37 -0.47 -4.38
C LEU A 58 8.97 -0.91 -4.80
N ILE A 59 8.75 -1.16 -6.09
CA ILE A 59 7.46 -1.64 -6.61
C ILE A 59 7.11 -3.02 -6.04
N VAL A 60 8.06 -3.95 -6.07
CA VAL A 60 7.87 -5.30 -5.51
C VAL A 60 7.53 -5.22 -4.02
N LEU A 61 8.25 -4.39 -3.27
CA LEU A 61 7.99 -4.22 -1.85
C LEU A 61 6.65 -3.56 -1.57
N LEU A 62 6.26 -2.52 -2.33
CA LEU A 62 4.97 -1.85 -2.19
C LEU A 62 3.82 -2.86 -2.31
N ILE A 63 3.85 -3.67 -3.36
CA ILE A 63 2.81 -4.69 -3.60
C ILE A 63 2.82 -5.72 -2.47
N LYS A 64 4.00 -6.21 -2.09
CA LYS A 64 4.14 -7.17 -1.00
C LYS A 64 3.61 -6.65 0.33
N THR A 65 3.90 -5.39 0.67
CA THR A 65 3.42 -4.76 1.90
C THR A 65 1.88 -4.73 1.95
N HIS A 66 1.22 -4.45 0.83
CA HIS A 66 -0.23 -4.57 0.72
C HIS A 66 -0.75 -6.01 0.81
N ASP A 67 -0.08 -6.94 0.13
CA ASP A 67 -0.46 -8.36 0.12
C ASP A 67 -0.31 -9.00 1.51
N GLU A 68 0.60 -8.50 2.35
CA GLU A 68 0.74 -8.86 3.77
C GLU A 68 -0.35 -8.24 4.66
N GLY A 69 -1.13 -7.28 4.14
CA GLY A 69 -2.30 -6.71 4.81
C GLY A 69 -2.16 -5.26 5.27
N ASN A 70 -1.08 -4.57 4.92
CA ASN A 70 -0.91 -3.16 5.28
C ASN A 70 -1.83 -2.26 4.44
N ASP A 71 -2.33 -1.20 5.06
CA ASP A 71 -3.16 -0.21 4.39
C ASP A 71 -2.34 0.78 3.52
N PHE A 72 -3.03 1.73 2.90
CA PHE A 72 -2.42 2.75 2.04
C PHE A 72 -1.41 3.65 2.78
N ASN A 73 -1.69 4.01 4.04
CA ASN A 73 -0.83 4.89 4.84
C ASN A 73 0.38 4.13 5.36
N GLU A 74 0.18 2.92 5.87
CA GLU A 74 1.26 2.05 6.33
C GLU A 74 2.24 1.76 5.20
N THR A 75 1.73 1.43 4.01
CA THR A 75 2.54 1.19 2.81
C THR A 75 3.26 2.47 2.37
N LYS A 76 2.61 3.63 2.40
CA LYS A 76 3.27 4.92 2.15
C LYS A 76 4.47 5.12 3.08
N HIS A 77 4.27 4.96 4.37
CA HIS A 77 5.34 5.13 5.36
C HIS A 77 6.49 4.16 5.10
N PHE A 78 6.18 2.89 4.85
CA PHE A 78 7.18 1.87 4.51
C PHE A 78 8.03 2.26 3.30
N ILE A 79 7.40 2.74 2.22
CA ILE A 79 8.11 3.09 0.98
C ILE A 79 8.97 4.35 1.15
N ILE A 80 8.49 5.36 1.88
CA ILE A 80 9.29 6.54 2.22
C ILE A 80 10.55 6.14 3.00
N GLN A 81 10.43 5.21 3.95
CA GLN A 81 11.57 4.69 4.70
C GLN A 81 12.55 3.95 3.78
N CYS A 82 12.06 3.11 2.86
CA CYS A 82 12.93 2.44 1.90
C CYS A 82 13.71 3.42 1.00
N ILE A 83 13.06 4.48 0.52
CA ILE A 83 13.73 5.53 -0.25
C ILE A 83 14.81 6.22 0.59
N PHE A 84 14.48 6.62 1.83
CA PHE A 84 15.42 7.26 2.74
C PHE A 84 16.66 6.39 2.98
N HIS A 85 16.46 5.11 3.28
CA HIS A 85 17.56 4.19 3.57
C HIS A 85 18.39 3.81 2.33
N SER A 86 17.82 3.87 1.12
CA SER A 86 18.57 3.66 -0.13
C SER A 86 19.65 4.72 -0.38
N ASN A 87 19.63 5.82 0.39
CA ASN A 87 20.51 6.97 0.25
C ASN A 87 20.45 7.62 -1.16
N LYS A 88 19.37 7.36 -1.92
CA LYS A 88 19.06 8.06 -3.16
C LYS A 88 18.10 9.22 -2.88
N ASN A 89 18.24 10.28 -3.68
CA ASN A 89 17.32 11.41 -3.60
C ASN A 89 15.96 10.99 -4.19
N SER A 90 14.89 11.23 -3.45
CA SER A 90 13.51 11.02 -3.93
C SER A 90 13.22 11.78 -5.23
N ASN A 91 13.87 12.93 -5.44
CA ASN A 91 13.75 13.71 -6.68
C ASN A 91 14.38 13.01 -7.89
N ASP A 92 15.51 12.32 -7.72
CA ASP A 92 16.17 11.61 -8.82
C ASP A 92 15.33 10.40 -9.26
N ILE A 93 14.73 9.71 -8.29
CA ILE A 93 13.75 8.64 -8.56
C ILE A 93 12.55 9.19 -9.31
N PHE A 94 12.03 10.34 -8.87
CA PHE A 94 10.86 10.98 -9.46
C PHE A 94 11.11 11.44 -10.90
N GLU A 95 12.22 12.11 -11.18
CA GLU A 95 12.58 12.53 -12.55
C GLU A 95 12.81 11.31 -13.46
N TRP A 96 13.49 10.27 -12.96
CA TRP A 96 13.64 9.03 -13.72
C TRP A 96 12.28 8.42 -14.08
N LEU A 97 11.32 8.38 -13.14
CA LEU A 97 9.97 7.87 -13.38
C LEU A 97 9.21 8.71 -14.42
N LYS A 98 9.39 10.04 -14.43
CA LYS A 98 8.81 10.92 -15.45
C LYS A 98 9.34 10.61 -16.85
N GLU A 99 10.62 10.28 -16.98
CA GLU A 99 11.26 9.95 -18.25
C GLU A 99 10.94 8.52 -18.73
N ASN A 100 10.57 7.60 -17.83
CA ASN A 100 10.46 6.16 -18.11
C ASN A 100 9.02 5.60 -17.93
N GLN A 101 8.05 6.19 -18.61
CA GLN A 101 6.62 5.82 -18.51
C GLN A 101 6.18 4.70 -19.49
N VAL A 102 7.10 3.83 -19.90
CA VAL A 102 6.82 2.76 -20.88
C VAL A 102 6.10 1.58 -20.22
N GLU A 103 6.54 1.16 -19.04
CA GLU A 103 5.95 0.02 -18.33
C GLU A 103 4.89 0.49 -17.31
N SER A 104 3.76 -0.22 -17.24
CA SER A 104 2.67 0.11 -16.31
C SER A 104 3.10 0.18 -14.84
N LYS A 105 4.13 -0.59 -14.47
CA LYS A 105 4.70 -0.59 -13.11
C LYS A 105 5.36 0.75 -12.74
N HIS A 106 6.05 1.38 -13.70
CA HIS A 106 6.70 2.68 -13.52
C HIS A 106 5.66 3.81 -13.54
N VAL A 107 4.71 3.74 -14.47
CA VAL A 107 3.56 4.66 -14.53
C VAL A 107 2.78 4.65 -13.21
N PHE A 108 2.53 3.45 -12.67
CA PHE A 108 1.90 3.29 -11.37
C PHE A 108 2.72 3.94 -10.24
N LEU A 109 4.03 3.67 -10.17
CA LEU A 109 4.86 4.21 -9.09
C LEU A 109 4.92 5.74 -9.15
N LEU A 110 4.96 6.33 -10.34
CA LEU A 110 4.87 7.78 -10.50
C LEU A 110 3.53 8.31 -9.96
N GLY A 111 2.42 7.64 -10.27
CA GLY A 111 1.11 7.96 -9.71
C GLY A 111 1.09 7.88 -8.18
N PHE A 112 1.76 6.87 -7.61
CA PHE A 112 1.91 6.71 -6.16
C PHE A 112 2.70 7.86 -5.53
N PHE A 113 3.74 8.38 -6.19
CA PHE A 113 4.49 9.55 -5.72
C PHE A 113 3.60 10.79 -5.63
N TYR A 114 2.86 11.09 -6.69
CA TYR A 114 1.92 12.22 -6.72
C TYR A 114 0.79 12.06 -5.70
N PHE A 115 0.20 10.87 -5.59
CA PHE A 115 -0.89 10.57 -4.65
C PHE A 115 -0.47 10.79 -3.20
N ASN A 116 0.75 10.37 -2.86
CA ASN A 116 1.26 10.41 -1.48
C ASN A 116 2.08 11.66 -1.14
N ASN A 117 2.31 12.55 -2.11
CA ASN A 117 3.16 13.73 -1.97
C ASN A 117 4.60 13.40 -1.49
N ILE A 118 5.22 12.38 -2.11
CA ILE A 118 6.56 11.91 -1.68
C ILE A 118 7.66 12.91 -2.06
N ASN A 119 7.51 13.60 -3.18
CA ASN A 119 8.47 14.58 -3.70
C ASN A 119 8.05 16.04 -3.46
N PHE A 120 7.10 16.29 -2.56
CA PHE A 120 6.54 17.62 -2.27
C PHE A 120 5.82 18.31 -3.45
N GLU A 121 5.50 17.58 -4.52
CA GLU A 121 4.68 18.06 -5.65
C GLU A 121 3.32 17.35 -5.68
N LYS A 122 2.50 17.50 -4.64
CA LYS A 122 1.17 16.88 -4.60
C LYS A 122 0.36 17.31 -5.84
N ASN A 123 -0.05 16.33 -6.63
CA ASN A 123 -0.96 16.58 -7.73
C ASN A 123 -1.94 15.41 -7.93
N GLU A 124 -3.16 15.60 -7.44
CA GLU A 124 -4.17 14.56 -7.43
C GLU A 124 -4.68 14.23 -8.84
N ASN A 125 -4.73 15.22 -9.74
CA ASN A 125 -5.16 15.02 -11.12
C ASN A 125 -4.16 14.11 -11.85
N GLU A 126 -2.87 14.39 -11.72
CA GLU A 126 -1.80 13.61 -12.33
C GLU A 126 -1.76 12.20 -11.74
N ALA A 127 -1.91 12.05 -10.41
CA ALA A 127 -2.04 10.75 -9.77
C ALA A 127 -3.19 9.92 -10.39
N PHE A 128 -4.38 10.53 -10.51
CA PHE A 128 -5.54 9.88 -11.13
C PHE A 128 -5.27 9.45 -12.58
N GLN A 129 -4.70 10.32 -13.41
CA GLN A 129 -4.42 10.00 -14.81
C GLN A 129 -3.39 8.85 -14.95
N LEU A 130 -2.37 8.84 -14.11
CA LEU A 130 -1.36 7.78 -14.10
C LEU A 130 -1.93 6.45 -13.64
N PHE A 131 -2.75 6.45 -12.58
CA PHE A 131 -3.45 5.24 -12.15
C PHE A 131 -4.44 4.75 -13.20
N LEU A 132 -5.15 5.65 -13.88
CA LEU A 132 -6.03 5.29 -14.99
C LEU A 132 -5.24 4.62 -16.13
N CYS A 133 -4.14 5.23 -16.56
CA CYS A 133 -3.27 4.69 -17.59
C CYS A 133 -2.77 3.28 -17.24
N ALA A 134 -2.14 3.09 -16.08
CA ALA A 134 -1.64 1.80 -15.63
C ALA A 134 -2.77 0.75 -15.46
N SER A 135 -3.95 1.18 -14.97
CA SER A 135 -5.12 0.31 -14.79
C SER A 135 -5.72 -0.19 -16.11
N THR A 136 -5.70 0.65 -17.15
CA THR A 136 -6.16 0.28 -18.50
C THR A 136 -5.24 -0.76 -19.15
N ASN A 137 -3.95 -0.76 -18.79
CA ASN A 137 -2.98 -1.79 -19.15
C ASN A 137 -2.96 -2.98 -18.17
N ASP A 138 -4.09 -3.23 -17.51
CA ASP A 138 -4.33 -4.38 -16.63
C ASP A 138 -3.41 -4.53 -15.40
N TYR A 139 -2.71 -3.46 -15.00
CA TYR A 139 -1.83 -3.50 -13.84
C TYR A 139 -2.63 -3.54 -12.52
N PRO A 140 -2.62 -4.65 -11.76
CA PRO A 140 -3.65 -4.91 -10.74
C PRO A 140 -3.63 -3.93 -9.57
N ILE A 141 -2.44 -3.57 -9.07
CA ILE A 141 -2.33 -2.64 -7.95
C ILE A 141 -2.79 -1.23 -8.34
N ALA A 142 -2.54 -0.79 -9.58
CA ALA A 142 -3.06 0.48 -10.07
C ALA A 142 -4.59 0.52 -10.08
N GLN A 143 -5.26 -0.60 -10.37
CA GLN A 143 -6.71 -0.70 -10.35
C GLN A 143 -7.28 -0.50 -8.94
N VAL A 144 -6.56 -0.96 -7.90
CA VAL A 144 -6.93 -0.70 -6.50
C VAL A 144 -6.79 0.78 -6.15
N TYR A 145 -5.69 1.42 -6.56
CA TYR A 145 -5.49 2.86 -6.34
C TYR A 145 -6.47 3.72 -7.13
N LEU A 146 -6.82 3.33 -8.35
CA LEU A 146 -7.84 4.00 -9.14
C LEU A 146 -9.23 3.88 -8.49
N ALA A 147 -9.56 2.72 -7.94
CA ALA A 147 -10.77 2.57 -7.13
C ALA A 147 -10.76 3.52 -5.94
N LYS A 148 -9.61 3.66 -5.26
CA LYS A 148 -9.44 4.60 -4.16
C LYS A 148 -9.60 6.07 -4.58
N CYS A 149 -9.15 6.44 -5.78
CA CYS A 149 -9.40 7.78 -6.34
C CYS A 149 -10.89 8.06 -6.52
N TYR A 150 -11.64 7.11 -7.11
CA TYR A 150 -13.09 7.25 -7.24
C TYR A 150 -13.84 7.23 -5.91
N GLU A 151 -13.34 6.50 -4.91
CA GLU A 151 -13.94 6.45 -3.57
C GLU A 151 -13.77 7.79 -2.83
N ASN A 152 -12.58 8.39 -2.90
CA ASN A 152 -12.21 9.56 -2.13
C ASN A 152 -12.32 10.89 -2.89
N GLY A 153 -12.53 10.85 -4.21
CA GLY A 153 -12.52 12.04 -5.06
C GLY A 153 -11.12 12.62 -5.31
N CYS A 154 -10.10 11.77 -5.41
CA CYS A 154 -8.71 12.19 -5.65
C CYS A 154 -8.49 12.40 -7.15
N GLY A 155 -8.42 13.67 -7.58
CA GLY A 155 -8.22 14.05 -8.99
C GLY A 155 -9.42 13.81 -9.91
N ILE A 156 -10.56 13.42 -9.33
CA ILE A 156 -11.80 13.10 -10.04
C ILE A 156 -12.99 13.24 -9.09
N GLU A 157 -14.21 13.33 -9.62
CA GLU A 157 -15.42 13.27 -8.79
C GLU A 157 -15.62 11.89 -8.14
N ILE A 158 -16.21 11.87 -6.95
CA ILE A 158 -16.53 10.64 -6.23
C ILE A 158 -17.53 9.82 -7.05
N ASN A 159 -17.21 8.54 -7.25
CA ASN A 159 -18.10 7.59 -7.92
C ASN A 159 -17.89 6.16 -7.39
N TYR A 160 -18.71 5.77 -6.41
CA TYR A 160 -18.60 4.45 -5.79
C TYR A 160 -18.86 3.29 -6.74
N ASN A 161 -19.70 3.46 -7.77
CA ASN A 161 -19.95 2.42 -8.77
C ASN A 161 -18.70 2.15 -9.62
N LEU A 162 -17.98 3.20 -10.01
CA LEU A 162 -16.70 3.06 -10.71
C LEU A 162 -15.60 2.52 -9.78
N ALA A 163 -15.58 2.93 -8.51
CA ALA A 163 -14.68 2.35 -7.53
C ALA A 163 -14.88 0.82 -7.42
N PHE A 164 -16.14 0.38 -7.27
CA PHE A 164 -16.49 -1.04 -7.22
C PHE A 164 -16.14 -1.77 -8.53
N HIS A 165 -16.37 -1.14 -9.69
CA HIS A 165 -15.98 -1.73 -10.97
C HIS A 165 -14.47 -2.02 -11.04
N TRP A 166 -13.64 -1.04 -10.66
CA TRP A 166 -12.19 -1.19 -10.72
C TRP A 166 -11.65 -2.17 -9.68
N ILE A 167 -12.23 -2.22 -8.47
CA ILE A 167 -11.80 -3.22 -7.48
C ILE A 167 -12.15 -4.65 -7.92
N GLN A 168 -13.30 -4.85 -8.57
CA GLN A 168 -13.62 -6.14 -9.21
C GLN A 168 -12.61 -6.49 -10.31
N LYS A 169 -12.16 -5.51 -11.10
CA LYS A 169 -11.15 -5.73 -12.13
C LYS A 169 -9.80 -6.12 -11.50
N ALA A 170 -9.39 -5.46 -10.41
CA ALA A 170 -8.19 -5.81 -9.67
C ALA A 170 -8.19 -7.27 -9.20
N VAL A 171 -9.32 -7.74 -8.68
CA VAL A 171 -9.49 -9.15 -8.28
C VAL A 171 -9.39 -10.10 -9.46
N ARG A 172 -10.02 -9.78 -10.60
CA ARG A 172 -9.91 -10.58 -11.84
C ARG A 172 -8.47 -10.65 -12.35
N ASN A 173 -7.68 -9.62 -12.11
CA ASN A 173 -6.25 -9.57 -12.42
C ASN A 173 -5.38 -10.05 -11.24
N ASN A 174 -5.94 -10.87 -10.34
CA ASN A 174 -5.25 -11.57 -9.24
C ASN A 174 -4.65 -10.68 -8.14
N SER A 175 -5.15 -9.46 -7.91
CA SER A 175 -4.71 -8.64 -6.78
C SER A 175 -5.21 -9.18 -5.44
N ILE A 176 -4.32 -9.60 -4.54
CA ILE A 176 -4.66 -10.02 -3.17
C ILE A 176 -5.22 -8.82 -2.38
N PHE A 177 -4.54 -7.68 -2.45
CA PHE A 177 -5.06 -6.43 -1.86
C PHE A 177 -6.42 -6.02 -2.43
N GLY A 178 -6.65 -6.28 -3.72
CA GLY A 178 -7.96 -6.13 -4.36
C GLY A 178 -9.05 -7.01 -3.74
N LYS A 179 -8.73 -8.27 -3.39
CA LYS A 179 -9.68 -9.19 -2.72
C LYS A 179 -10.09 -8.67 -1.35
N LEU A 180 -9.11 -8.25 -0.55
CA LEU A 180 -9.36 -7.62 0.75
C LEU A 180 -10.29 -6.42 0.62
N ASN A 181 -9.99 -5.49 -0.30
CA ASN A 181 -10.80 -4.29 -0.51
C ASN A 181 -12.19 -4.61 -1.10
N LEU A 182 -12.32 -5.61 -1.99
CA LEU A 182 -13.63 -6.03 -2.48
C LEU A 182 -14.49 -6.60 -1.35
N GLY A 183 -13.90 -7.33 -0.39
CA GLY A 183 -14.59 -7.78 0.80
C GLY A 183 -15.12 -6.61 1.63
N ILE A 184 -14.28 -5.59 1.83
CA ILE A 184 -14.66 -4.34 2.51
C ILE A 184 -15.79 -3.62 1.78
N TYR A 185 -15.78 -3.60 0.45
CA TYR A 185 -16.82 -2.95 -0.35
C TYR A 185 -18.18 -3.65 -0.17
N TYR A 186 -18.22 -4.98 -0.12
CA TYR A 186 -19.43 -5.73 0.22
C TYR A 186 -19.86 -5.56 1.68
N GLU A 187 -18.93 -5.49 2.64
CA GLU A 187 -19.27 -5.27 4.05
C GLU A 187 -19.88 -3.88 4.28
N LYS A 188 -19.31 -2.86 3.65
CA LYS A 188 -19.63 -1.44 3.85
C LYS A 188 -20.57 -0.84 2.80
N SER A 189 -21.04 -1.63 1.85
CA SER A 189 -21.94 -1.19 0.75
C SER A 189 -21.35 -0.06 -0.11
N ILE A 190 -20.06 -0.16 -0.47
CA ILE A 190 -19.38 0.83 -1.30
C ILE A 190 -19.64 0.51 -2.78
N GLY A 191 -20.61 1.22 -3.38
CA GLY A 191 -20.96 1.07 -4.80
C GLY A 191 -21.67 -0.25 -5.14
N ILE A 192 -22.07 -1.01 -4.12
CA ILE A 192 -22.74 -2.31 -4.24
C ILE A 192 -23.63 -2.54 -3.02
N GLU A 193 -24.66 -3.37 -3.15
CA GLU A 193 -25.46 -3.83 -2.01
C GLU A 193 -24.62 -4.67 -1.03
N LYS A 194 -24.94 -4.56 0.26
CA LYS A 194 -24.28 -5.31 1.32
C LYS A 194 -24.41 -6.81 1.09
N ASP A 195 -23.29 -7.54 1.14
CA ASP A 195 -23.27 -9.00 1.04
C ASP A 195 -22.19 -9.59 1.95
N LEU A 196 -22.55 -9.86 3.20
CA LEU A 196 -21.61 -10.35 4.21
C LEU A 196 -21.07 -11.75 3.89
N LYS A 197 -21.81 -12.58 3.15
CA LYS A 197 -21.34 -13.90 2.73
C LYS A 197 -20.22 -13.79 1.70
N LYS A 198 -20.35 -12.86 0.73
CA LYS A 198 -19.27 -12.56 -0.20
C LYS A 198 -18.08 -11.91 0.49
N ALA A 199 -18.32 -10.99 1.43
CA ALA A 199 -17.25 -10.38 2.22
C ALA A 199 -16.44 -11.45 2.97
N PHE A 200 -17.13 -12.36 3.68
CA PHE A 200 -16.51 -13.50 4.37
C PHE A 200 -15.62 -14.34 3.43
N TYR A 201 -16.14 -14.73 2.27
CA TYR A 201 -15.40 -15.55 1.32
C TYR A 201 -14.14 -14.82 0.80
N LEU A 202 -14.25 -13.52 0.52
CA LEU A 202 -13.10 -12.72 0.07
C LEU A 202 -12.06 -12.52 1.17
N TYR A 203 -12.49 -12.37 2.43
CA TYR A 203 -11.58 -12.32 3.58
C TYR A 203 -10.87 -13.65 3.80
N GLN A 204 -11.58 -14.78 3.66
CA GLN A 204 -10.97 -16.11 3.69
C GLN A 204 -9.91 -16.25 2.59
N GLU A 205 -10.22 -15.90 1.34
CA GLU A 205 -9.24 -15.97 0.26
C GLU A 205 -8.02 -15.08 0.49
N ALA A 206 -8.20 -13.88 1.06
CA ALA A 206 -7.08 -13.02 1.41
C ALA A 206 -6.23 -13.63 2.54
N ALA A 207 -6.87 -14.17 3.58
CA ALA A 207 -6.20 -14.84 4.69
C ALA A 207 -5.40 -16.09 4.24
N ASP A 208 -5.94 -16.86 3.28
CA ASP A 208 -5.26 -18.00 2.68
C ASP A 208 -3.98 -17.59 1.90
N ASN A 209 -3.87 -16.30 1.53
CA ASN A 209 -2.67 -15.70 0.95
C ASN A 209 -1.80 -14.98 2.00
N GLU A 210 -1.91 -15.37 3.28
CA GLU A 210 -1.15 -14.82 4.41
C GLU A 210 -1.40 -13.31 4.67
N ASN A 211 -2.49 -12.74 4.12
CA ASN A 211 -2.86 -11.35 4.37
C ASN A 211 -3.42 -11.19 5.80
N LEU A 212 -2.71 -10.45 6.65
CA LEU A 212 -3.05 -10.29 8.07
C LEU A 212 -4.37 -9.54 8.28
N SER A 213 -4.66 -8.54 7.44
CA SER A 213 -5.94 -7.82 7.46
C SER A 213 -7.10 -8.70 7.00
N GLY A 214 -6.86 -9.61 6.04
CA GLY A 214 -7.79 -10.66 5.65
C GLY A 214 -8.11 -11.59 6.83
N LEU A 215 -7.08 -12.08 7.51
CA LEU A 215 -7.23 -12.95 8.69
C LEU A 215 -7.96 -12.24 9.83
N TYR A 216 -7.64 -10.98 10.10
CA TYR A 216 -8.32 -10.17 11.11
C TYR A 216 -9.81 -10.00 10.80
N ASN A 217 -10.16 -9.62 9.56
CA ASN A 217 -11.55 -9.44 9.16
C ASN A 217 -12.32 -10.77 9.15
N LEU A 218 -11.68 -11.87 8.76
CA LEU A 218 -12.25 -13.21 8.89
C LEU A 218 -12.54 -13.56 10.36
N GLY A 219 -11.63 -13.25 11.28
CA GLY A 219 -11.83 -13.39 12.72
C GLY A 219 -13.04 -12.59 13.23
N ARG A 220 -13.16 -11.33 12.79
CA ARG A 220 -14.34 -10.49 13.08
C ARG A 220 -15.63 -11.09 12.55
N CYS A 221 -15.62 -11.72 11.38
CA CYS A 221 -16.80 -12.39 10.86
C CYS A 221 -17.23 -13.56 11.76
N TYR A 222 -16.29 -14.39 12.23
CA TYR A 222 -16.62 -15.48 13.15
C TYR A 222 -17.14 -14.99 14.51
N GLU A 223 -16.60 -13.88 15.03
CA GLU A 223 -17.09 -13.26 16.27
C GLU A 223 -18.53 -12.75 16.12
N LEU A 224 -18.83 -12.07 15.00
CA LEU A 224 -20.16 -11.54 14.72
C LEU A 224 -21.19 -12.63 14.36
N ASP A 225 -20.79 -13.69 13.65
CA ASP A 225 -21.68 -14.81 13.33
C ASP A 225 -22.07 -15.62 14.59
N LEU A 226 -21.27 -15.59 15.66
CA LEU A 226 -21.66 -16.16 16.96
C LEU A 226 -22.80 -15.39 17.64
N GLU A 227 -23.07 -14.14 17.25
CA GLU A 227 -24.23 -13.37 17.74
C GLU A 227 -25.55 -13.75 17.05
N PHE A 228 -25.50 -14.35 15.85
CA PHE A 228 -26.70 -14.78 15.11
C PHE A 228 -27.15 -16.22 15.42
N VAL A 229 -26.33 -17.00 16.14
CA VAL A 229 -26.63 -18.38 16.55
C VAL A 229 -27.24 -18.44 17.96
N THR A 230 -27.40 -17.31 18.66
CA THR A 230 -27.85 -17.25 20.07
C THR A 230 -29.18 -16.52 20.32
N ILE A 231 -30.12 -16.47 19.37
CA ILE A 231 -31.50 -15.96 19.60
C ILE A 231 -32.55 -17.05 19.34
#